data_AF-A0A512NG58-F1
#
_entry.id   AF-A0A512NG58-F1
#
_cell.length_a   1.000
_cell.length_b   1.000
_cell.length_c   1.000
_cell.angle_alpha   90.00
_cell.angle_beta   90.00
_cell.angle_gamma   90.00
#
_symmetry.space_group_name_H-M   'P 1'
#
loop_
_entity.id
_entity.type
_entity.pdbx_description
1 polymer ?
#
loop_
_entity_poly.entity_id
_entity_poly.type
_entity_poly.pdbx_seq_one_letter_code
_entity_poly.pdbx_strand_id
1 'polypeptide(L)'
;MLRIYFDTNDGTPDGRYGLWVKGSLDDIAPIADQLRDGMRVIIYMTGELEMEAVLEFDKQWNAWTAWPVPGTTNYYDEDSGTP
;
A
#
# COMPACT_ATOMS: atom_id res chain seq x y z
N MET A 1 -0.01 12.80 -3.13
CA MET A 1 0.18 11.83 -2.04
C MET A 1 1.09 10.73 -2.56
N LEU A 2 2.02 10.21 -1.76
CA LEU A 2 2.90 9.12 -2.21
C LEU A 2 2.06 7.87 -2.45
N ARG A 3 2.42 7.11 -3.49
CA ARG A 3 1.76 5.87 -3.88
C ARG A 3 2.74 4.73 -3.67
N ILE A 4 2.29 3.65 -3.04
CA ILE A 4 3.11 2.47 -2.80
C ILE A 4 2.30 1.24 -3.20
N TYR A 5 2.86 0.41 -4.05
CA TYR A 5 2.25 -0.86 -4.40
C TYR A 5 2.04 -1.71 -3.15
N PHE A 6 0.96 -2.49 -3.11
CA PHE A 6 0.77 -3.55 -2.13
C PHE A 6 0.12 -4.78 -2.79
N ASP A 7 0.26 -5.93 -2.14
CA ASP A 7 -0.41 -7.17 -2.53
C ASP A 7 -1.42 -7.51 -1.43
N THR A 8 -2.68 -7.79 -1.81
CA THR A 8 -3.73 -8.18 -0.85
C THR A 8 -3.46 -9.51 -0.17
N ASN A 9 -2.57 -10.34 -0.73
CA ASN A 9 -2.12 -11.59 -0.15
C ASN A 9 -0.99 -11.42 0.87
N ASP A 10 -0.39 -10.23 0.95
CA ASP A 10 0.70 -9.91 1.87
C ASP A 10 0.23 -8.97 2.98
N GLY A 11 0.38 -9.43 4.22
CA GLY A 11 -0.04 -8.67 5.37
C GLY A 11 0.40 -9.30 6.68
N THR A 12 0.14 -8.58 7.76
CA THR A 12 0.36 -9.08 9.10
C THR A 12 -0.94 -9.64 9.69
N PRO A 13 -0.89 -10.52 10.71
CA PRO A 13 -2.08 -11.17 11.27
C PRO A 13 -3.16 -10.21 11.84
N ASP A 14 -2.81 -8.95 12.09
CA ASP A 14 -3.73 -7.93 12.61
C ASP A 14 -4.49 -7.16 11.50
N GLY A 15 -4.24 -7.50 10.22
CA GLY A 15 -4.95 -6.93 9.08
C GLY A 15 -4.24 -5.75 8.41
N ARG A 16 -3.02 -5.39 8.81
CA ARG A 16 -2.18 -4.46 8.02
C ARG A 16 -1.67 -5.12 6.74
N TYR A 17 -1.58 -4.34 5.67
CA TYR A 17 -0.90 -4.76 4.45
C TYR A 17 0.60 -4.62 4.57
N GLY A 18 1.33 -5.62 4.06
CA GLY A 18 2.78 -5.64 4.05
C GLY A 18 3.36 -4.91 2.85
N LEU A 19 4.33 -4.01 3.07
CA LEU A 19 5.02 -3.27 2.01
C LEU A 19 6.44 -3.81 1.79
N TRP A 20 6.60 -5.13 1.83
CA TRP A 20 7.88 -5.85 1.69
C TRP A 20 8.01 -6.60 0.35
N VAL A 21 6.95 -6.61 -0.46
CA VAL A 21 7.01 -7.20 -1.79
C VAL A 21 7.80 -6.31 -2.75
N LYS A 22 8.33 -6.89 -3.82
CA LYS A 22 9.24 -6.20 -4.74
C LYS A 22 8.65 -4.87 -5.26
N GLY A 23 7.39 -4.86 -5.68
CA GLY A 23 6.74 -3.64 -6.17
C GLY A 23 6.70 -2.53 -5.11
N SER A 24 6.38 -2.88 -3.86
CA SER A 24 6.38 -1.92 -2.75
C SER A 24 7.78 -1.36 -2.49
N LEU A 25 8.80 -2.22 -2.50
CA LEU A 25 10.18 -1.81 -2.26
C LEU A 25 10.73 -0.90 -3.38
N ASP A 26 10.35 -1.18 -4.62
CA ASP A 26 10.71 -0.34 -5.78
C ASP A 26 10.08 1.07 -5.65
N ASP A 27 8.83 1.16 -5.19
CA ASP A 27 8.16 2.44 -4.92
C ASP A 27 8.70 3.18 -3.68
N ILE A 28 9.11 2.43 -2.65
CA ILE A 28 9.66 2.97 -1.40
C ILE A 28 11.07 3.51 -1.59
N ALA A 29 11.92 2.83 -2.37
CA ALA A 29 13.33 3.18 -2.54
C ALA A 29 13.60 4.68 -2.81
N PRO A 30 12.88 5.38 -3.73
CA PRO A 30 13.10 6.80 -3.98
C PRO A 30 12.57 7.74 -2.89
N ILE A 31 11.78 7.25 -1.94
CA ILE A 31 11.12 8.04 -0.88
C ILE A 31 11.45 7.55 0.53
N ALA A 32 12.41 6.63 0.66
CA ALA A 32 12.68 5.93 1.92
C ALA A 32 13.05 6.88 3.07
N ASP A 33 13.69 8.01 2.77
CA ASP A 33 14.07 9.06 3.70
C ASP A 33 12.89 9.92 4.19
N GLN A 34 11.76 9.86 3.49
CA GLN A 34 10.54 10.63 3.80
C GLN A 34 9.53 9.83 4.62
N LEU A 35 9.64 8.49 4.62
CA LEU A 35 8.71 7.61 5.31
C LEU A 35 8.81 7.78 6.82
N ARG A 36 7.65 7.83 7.47
CA ARG A 36 7.50 7.94 8.92
C ARG A 36 6.19 7.32 9.38
N ASP A 37 6.16 6.84 10.61
CA ASP A 37 4.93 6.38 11.25
C ASP A 37 3.84 7.45 11.21
N GLY A 38 2.60 7.02 10.97
CA GLY A 38 1.45 7.92 10.85
C GLY A 38 1.32 8.65 9.51
N MET A 39 2.26 8.45 8.57
CA MET A 39 2.19 9.08 7.25
C MET A 39 1.04 8.50 6.44
N ARG A 40 0.17 9.35 5.90
CA ARG A 40 -0.89 8.95 4.99
C ARG A 40 -0.35 8.82 3.56
N VAL A 41 -0.59 7.68 2.94
CA VAL A 41 -0.21 7.33 1.57
C VAL A 41 -1.41 6.76 0.82
N ILE A 42 -1.25 6.56 -0.49
CA ILE A 42 -2.11 5.67 -1.26
C ILE A 42 -1.38 4.33 -1.37
N ILE A 43 -2.06 3.24 -1.03
CA ILE A 43 -1.64 1.90 -1.43
C ILE A 43 -2.44 1.47 -2.64
N TYR A 44 -1.79 0.82 -3.61
CA TYR A 44 -2.45 0.40 -4.84
C TYR A 44 -2.03 -1.00 -5.29
N MET A 45 -2.95 -1.69 -5.97
CA MET A 45 -2.71 -2.95 -6.65
C MET A 45 -3.08 -2.77 -8.12
N THR A 46 -2.09 -2.94 -9.00
CA THR A 46 -2.18 -2.60 -10.43
C THR A 46 -3.40 -3.22 -11.10
N GLY A 47 -4.26 -2.39 -11.68
CA GLY A 47 -5.44 -2.85 -12.42
C GLY A 47 -6.61 -3.32 -11.57
N GLU A 48 -6.46 -3.37 -10.24
CA GLU A 48 -7.50 -3.90 -9.35
C GLU A 48 -8.09 -2.82 -8.44
N LEU A 49 -7.27 -2.16 -7.61
CA LEU A 49 -7.78 -1.17 -6.65
C LEU A 49 -6.70 -0.24 -6.11
N GLU A 50 -7.13 0.84 -5.49
CA GLU A 50 -6.30 1.71 -4.63
C GLU A 50 -7.09 2.18 -3.41
N MET A 51 -6.39 2.53 -2.33
CA MET A 51 -7.02 3.13 -1.14
C MET A 51 -6.03 3.99 -0.36
N GLU A 52 -6.54 4.87 0.49
CA GLU A 52 -5.69 5.55 1.45
C GLU A 52 -5.26 4.60 2.57
N ALA A 53 -4.04 4.76 3.05
CA ALA A 53 -3.54 4.01 4.19
C ALA A 53 -2.60 4.84 5.06
N VAL A 54 -2.44 4.44 6.32
CA VAL A 54 -1.52 5.04 7.28
C VAL A 54 -0.34 4.10 7.47
N LEU A 55 0.88 4.61 7.25
CA LEU A 55 2.10 3.84 7.41
C LEU A 55 2.46 3.62 8.87
N GLU A 56 2.97 2.42 9.14
CA GLU A 56 3.58 2.04 10.40
C GLU A 56 4.78 1.12 10.14
N PHE A 57 5.92 1.39 10.76
CA PHE A 57 7.08 0.52 10.68
C PHE A 57 6.92 -0.63 11.67
N ASP A 58 6.75 -1.84 11.17
CA ASP A 58 6.65 -3.02 12.00
C ASP A 58 8.05 -3.55 12.35
N LYS A 59 8.35 -3.57 13.65
CA LYS A 59 9.65 -4.03 14.17
C LYS A 59 9.82 -5.54 14.14
N GLN A 60 8.74 -6.31 14.20
CA GLN A 60 8.80 -7.78 14.14
C GLN A 60 9.16 -8.24 12.74
N TRP A 61 8.56 -7.60 11.72
CA TRP A 61 8.82 -7.91 10.31
C TRP A 61 9.97 -7.09 9.72
N ASN A 62 10.45 -6.08 10.45
CA ASN A 62 11.47 -5.11 10.01
C ASN A 62 11.12 -4.49 8.65
N ALA A 63 9.85 -4.10 8.50
CA ALA A 63 9.28 -3.64 7.24
C ALA A 63 8.19 -2.60 7.46
N TRP A 64 7.96 -1.78 6.43
CA TRP A 64 6.80 -0.89 6.41
C TRP A 64 5.51 -1.68 6.21
N THR A 65 4.48 -1.27 6.95
CA THR A 65 3.12 -1.81 6.87
C THR A 65 2.14 -0.66 6.70
N ALA A 66 0.93 -0.98 6.23
CA ALA A 66 -0.09 0.00 5.92
C ALA A 66 -1.44 -0.39 6.53
N TRP A 67 -1.99 0.51 7.35
CA TRP A 67 -3.36 0.43 7.84
C TRP A 67 -4.33 1.06 6.83
N PRO A 68 -5.24 0.30 6.19
CA PRO A 68 -6.19 0.89 5.26
C PRO A 68 -7.15 1.86 5.96
N VAL A 69 -7.46 2.98 5.31
CA VAL A 69 -8.46 3.94 5.79
C VAL A 69 -9.84 3.50 5.29
N PRO A 70 -10.79 3.15 6.18
CA PRO A 70 -12.11 2.67 5.78
C PRO A 70 -12.86 3.67 4.90
N GLY A 71 -13.52 3.16 3.85
CA GLY A 71 -14.35 3.98 2.95
C GLY A 71 -13.56 4.77 1.88
N THR A 72 -12.24 4.54 1.76
CA THR A 72 -11.39 5.19 0.74
C THR A 72 -11.02 4.27 -0.42
N THR A 73 -11.47 3.01 -0.39
CA THR A 73 -11.17 2.04 -1.44
C THR A 73 -11.87 2.40 -2.73
N ASN A 74 -11.08 2.51 -3.80
CA ASN A 74 -11.52 2.69 -5.16
C ASN A 74 -11.11 1.45 -5.96
N TYR A 75 -12.09 0.75 -6.53
CA TYR A 75 -11.84 -0.40 -7.40
C TYR A 75 -11.78 0.08 -8.85
N TYR A 76 -10.81 -0.43 -9.60
CA TYR A 76 -10.76 -0.21 -11.03
C TYR A 76 -11.66 -1.25 -11.70
N ASP A 77 -12.70 -0.79 -12.40
CA ASP A 77 -13.49 -1.69 -13.25
C ASP A 77 -12.63 -2.12 -14.46
N GLU A 78 -12.45 -3.44 -14.64
CA GLU A 78 -11.82 -4.03 -15.83
C GLU A 78 -12.62 -3.72 -17.14
N ASP A 79 -13.77 -3.05 -17.06
CA ASP A 79 -14.75 -2.94 -18.13
C ASP A 79 -14.72 -1.61 -18.91
N SER A 80 -13.61 -0.87 -18.87
CA SER A 80 -13.41 0.31 -19.74
C SER A 80 -12.65 0.01 -21.04
N GLY A 81 -12.52 -1.28 -21.38
CA GLY A 81 -12.07 -1.76 -22.68
C GLY A 81 -13.22 -1.96 -23.68
N THR A 82 -13.72 -0.88 -24.28
CA THR A 82 -14.32 -0.87 -25.64
C THR A 82 -14.43 0.57 -26.12
N PRO A 83 -14.14 0.90 -27.40
CA PRO A 83 -14.56 0.17 -28.60
C PRO A 83 -13.45 -0.51 -29.41
#